data_AF-L0WE96-F1
#
_entry.id   AF-L0WE96-F1
#
_cell.length_a   1.000
_cell.length_b   1.000
_cell.length_c   1.000
_cell.angle_alpha   90.00
_cell.angle_beta   90.00
_cell.angle_gamma   90.00
#
_symmetry.space_group_name_H-M   'P 1'
#
loop_
_entity.id
_entity.type
_entity.pdbx_description
1 polymer ?
#
loop_
_entity_poly.entity_id
_entity_poly.type
_entity_poly.pdbx_seq_one_letter_code
_entity_poly.pdbx_strand_id
1 'polypeptide(L)'
;MIEKFIAKVPTRIWSEGRPPRARQWESEFNVASWVRVGGAAGQVQLVVRYMDDKNDHAVLVDTADVGGDGSALLSGMVRLRFTDAVEQVQISLRLADASMTHIVEELFMQRRGAALRPGDKLISNY
;
A
#
# COMPACT_ATOMS: atom_id res chain seq x y z
N MET A 1 -1.60 15.33 6.75
CA MET A 1 -2.58 14.22 6.63
C MET A 1 -2.38 13.23 7.76
N ILE A 2 -3.44 12.56 8.18
CA ILE A 2 -3.48 11.61 9.29
C ILE A 2 -3.32 10.21 8.73
N GLU A 3 -2.28 9.50 9.17
CA GLU A 3 -2.01 8.17 8.67
C GLU A 3 -2.77 7.08 9.44
N LYS A 4 -3.29 6.11 8.70
CA LYS A 4 -4.04 4.94 9.18
C LYS A 4 -3.41 3.69 8.59
N PHE A 5 -2.83 2.85 9.45
CA PHE A 5 -2.32 1.54 9.06
C PHE A 5 -3.47 0.66 8.55
N ILE A 6 -3.27 -0.03 7.43
CA ILE A 6 -4.26 -0.92 6.83
C ILE A 6 -3.83 -2.38 6.93
N ALA A 7 -2.64 -2.71 6.41
CA ALA A 7 -2.18 -4.10 6.34
C ALA A 7 -0.66 -4.24 6.36
N LYS A 8 -0.17 -5.36 6.90
CA LYS A 8 1.20 -5.83 6.67
C LYS A 8 1.23 -6.57 5.33
N VAL A 9 2.28 -6.35 4.54
CA VAL A 9 2.48 -7.10 3.30
C VAL A 9 3.29 -8.36 3.62
N PRO A 10 2.78 -9.57 3.32
CA PRO A 10 3.51 -10.81 3.52
C PRO A 10 4.87 -10.80 2.82
N THR A 11 5.90 -11.34 3.49
CA THR A 11 7.26 -11.43 2.96
C THR A 11 7.31 -12.02 1.55
N ARG A 12 6.53 -13.06 1.29
CA ARG A 12 6.46 -13.69 -0.03
C ARG A 12 6.06 -12.76 -1.17
N ILE A 13 5.36 -11.65 -0.93
CA ILE A 13 4.97 -10.71 -1.99
C ILE A 13 6.14 -9.79 -2.34
N TRP A 14 6.77 -9.19 -1.33
CA TRP A 14 7.79 -8.16 -1.57
C TRP A 14 9.21 -8.72 -1.71
N SER A 15 9.48 -9.90 -1.12
CA SER A 15 10.79 -10.55 -1.22
C SER A 15 10.92 -11.50 -2.42
N GLU A 16 9.80 -11.88 -3.04
CA GLU A 16 9.83 -12.74 -4.24
C GLU A 16 10.55 -12.02 -5.38
N GLY A 17 11.65 -12.62 -5.83
CA GLY A 17 12.51 -12.06 -6.88
C GLY A 17 13.61 -11.12 -6.41
N ARG A 18 13.90 -11.08 -5.10
CA ARG A 18 15.19 -10.59 -4.61
C ARG A 18 16.33 -11.40 -5.26
N PRO A 19 17.30 -10.76 -5.94
CA PRO A 19 18.43 -11.48 -6.51
C PRO A 19 19.30 -12.12 -5.41
N PRO A 20 19.89 -13.31 -5.65
CA PRO A 20 20.78 -13.95 -4.69
C PRO A 20 21.95 -13.02 -4.31
N ARG A 21 22.24 -12.90 -3.00
CA ARG A 21 23.33 -12.07 -2.44
C ARG A 21 23.23 -10.56 -2.71
N ALA A 22 22.10 -10.06 -3.21
CA ALA A 22 21.89 -8.62 -3.36
C ALA A 22 21.74 -7.95 -1.99
N ARG A 23 22.58 -6.94 -1.73
CA ARG A 23 22.47 -6.03 -0.58
C ARG A 23 21.43 -4.95 -0.80
N GLN A 24 21.16 -4.62 -2.05
CA GLN A 24 20.13 -3.67 -2.46
C GLN A 24 19.47 -4.19 -3.74
N TRP A 25 18.16 -4.02 -3.87
CA TRP A 25 17.44 -4.33 -5.10
C TRP A 25 16.22 -3.44 -5.27
N GLU A 26 15.83 -3.25 -6.52
CA GLU A 26 14.58 -2.57 -6.87
C GLU A 26 13.51 -3.61 -7.21
N SER A 27 12.26 -3.31 -6.89
CA SER A 27 11.12 -4.08 -7.36
C SER A 27 9.92 -3.19 -7.59
N GLU A 28 9.16 -3.50 -8.64
CA GLU A 28 7.97 -2.78 -9.01
C GLU A 28 6.73 -3.57 -8.59
N PHE A 29 5.75 -2.86 -8.06
CA PHE A 29 4.51 -3.45 -7.56
C PHE A 29 3.31 -2.65 -8.07
N ASN A 30 2.29 -3.38 -8.52
CA ASN A 30 0.95 -2.85 -8.66
C ASN A 30 0.31 -2.89 -7.28
N VAL A 31 -0.25 -1.77 -6.85
CA VAL A 31 -0.98 -1.66 -5.58
C VAL A 31 -2.34 -1.05 -5.90
N ALA A 32 -3.39 -1.68 -5.40
CA ALA A 32 -4.75 -1.22 -5.62
C ALA A 32 -5.57 -1.41 -4.34
N SER A 33 -6.36 -0.40 -3.98
CA SER A 33 -7.29 -0.48 -2.87
C SER A 33 -8.63 0.13 -3.26
N TRP A 34 -9.69 -0.62 -2.96
CA TRP A 34 -11.06 -0.11 -3.00
C TRP A 34 -11.47 0.29 -1.58
N VAL A 35 -11.70 1.58 -1.39
CA VAL A 35 -11.93 2.18 -0.08
C VAL A 35 -13.26 2.89 -0.07
N ARG A 36 -14.12 2.56 0.90
CA ARG A 36 -15.27 3.38 1.25
C ARG A 36 -14.85 4.41 2.27
N VAL A 37 -15.21 5.64 2.02
CA VAL A 37 -14.91 6.80 2.87
C VAL A 37 -16.23 7.41 3.32
N GLY A 38 -16.30 7.79 4.58
CA GLY A 38 -17.47 8.44 5.17
C GLY A 38 -17.10 9.60 6.08
N GLY A 39 -18.06 10.47 6.39
CA GLY A 39 -17.85 11.64 7.26
C GLY A 39 -17.48 12.90 6.47
N ALA A 40 -16.33 13.52 6.78
CA ALA A 40 -15.93 14.75 6.11
C ALA A 40 -15.39 14.53 4.68
N ALA A 41 -15.61 15.52 3.82
CA ALA A 41 -14.97 15.58 2.51
C ALA A 41 -13.46 15.86 2.66
N GLY A 42 -12.67 15.30 1.75
CA GLY A 42 -11.23 15.52 1.77
C GLY A 42 -10.46 14.55 0.88
N GLN A 43 -9.16 14.74 0.89
CA GLN A 43 -8.25 13.91 0.12
C GLN A 43 -7.87 12.63 0.88
N VAL A 44 -7.79 11.52 0.16
CA VAL A 44 -7.30 10.22 0.64
C VAL A 44 -6.12 9.80 -0.22
N GLN A 45 -5.04 9.36 0.42
CA GLN A 45 -3.85 8.85 -0.25
C GLN A 45 -3.59 7.40 0.12
N LEU A 46 -3.21 6.59 -0.87
CA LEU A 46 -2.72 5.24 -0.65
C LEU A 46 -1.19 5.26 -0.63
N VAL A 47 -0.59 4.67 0.41
CA VAL A 47 0.85 4.72 0.64
C VAL A 47 1.39 3.33 0.96
N VAL A 48 2.50 2.96 0.32
CA VAL A 48 3.32 1.81 0.75
C VAL A 48 4.41 2.32 1.67
N ARG A 49 4.55 1.69 2.84
CA ARG A 49 5.66 1.93 3.76
C ARG A 49 6.56 0.73 3.86
N TYR A 50 7.85 0.96 4.00
CA TYR A 50 8.78 -0.10 4.36
C TYR A 50 9.89 0.44 5.24
N MET A 51 10.31 -0.40 6.18
CA MET A 51 11.39 -0.08 7.12
C MET A 51 12.60 -0.92 6.77
N ASP A 52 13.73 -0.26 6.63
CA ASP A 52 15.04 -0.89 6.51
C ASP A 52 15.98 -0.43 7.63
N ASP A 53 17.22 -0.93 7.62
CA ASP A 53 18.20 -0.87 8.73
C ASP A 53 18.34 0.48 9.45
N LYS A 54 17.92 1.62 8.86
CA LYS A 54 17.89 2.94 9.52
C LYS A 54 16.78 3.90 9.05
N ASN A 55 15.95 3.54 8.06
CA ASN A 55 15.01 4.50 7.47
C ASN A 55 13.60 3.93 7.34
N ASP A 56 12.64 4.80 7.60
CA ASP A 56 11.24 4.60 7.25
C ASP A 56 10.98 5.27 5.91
N HIS A 57 10.61 4.45 4.92
CA HIS A 57 10.31 4.91 3.58
C HIS A 57 8.81 4.89 3.37
N ALA A 58 8.27 6.00 2.85
CA ALA A 58 6.87 6.10 2.46
C ALA A 58 6.78 6.50 0.98
N VAL A 59 6.16 5.63 0.17
CA VAL A 59 5.97 5.84 -1.26
C VAL A 59 4.48 6.01 -1.54
N LEU A 60 4.11 7.19 -2.06
CA LEU A 60 2.75 7.46 -2.51
C LEU A 60 2.42 6.56 -3.71
N VAL A 61 1.29 5.86 -3.63
CA VAL A 61 0.74 5.07 -4.73
C VAL A 61 -0.19 5.92 -5.57
N ASP A 62 -1.18 6.53 -4.92
CA ASP A 62 -2.25 7.28 -5.58
C ASP A 62 -2.96 8.23 -4.60
N THR A 63 -3.75 9.15 -5.12
CA THR A 63 -4.50 10.18 -4.39
C THR A 63 -5.88 10.39 -5.00
N ALA A 64 -6.91 10.49 -4.17
CA ALA A 64 -8.27 10.78 -4.60
C ALA A 64 -8.93 11.80 -3.67
N ASP A 65 -9.76 12.69 -4.24
CA ASP A 65 -10.64 13.57 -3.47
C ASP A 65 -12.03 12.92 -3.33
N VAL A 66 -12.57 12.89 -2.12
CA VAL A 66 -13.88 12.31 -1.80
C VAL A 66 -14.77 13.35 -1.13
N GLY A 67 -16.05 13.35 -1.52
CA GLY A 67 -17.03 14.38 -1.15
C GLY A 67 -17.72 14.22 0.21
N GLY A 68 -17.25 13.33 1.09
CA GLY A 68 -17.83 13.11 2.42
C GLY A 68 -18.31 11.67 2.60
N ASP A 69 -19.16 11.19 1.71
CA ASP A 69 -19.56 9.78 1.63
C ASP A 69 -19.36 9.27 0.20
N GLY A 70 -18.58 8.20 0.02
CA GLY A 70 -18.33 7.63 -1.30
C GLY A 70 -17.32 6.51 -1.30
N SER A 71 -16.96 6.06 -2.50
CA SER A 71 -15.91 5.07 -2.72
C SER A 71 -14.80 5.65 -3.59
N ALA A 72 -13.57 5.27 -3.29
CA ALA A 72 -12.39 5.61 -4.08
C ALA A 72 -11.65 4.33 -4.47
N LEU A 73 -11.35 4.21 -5.76
CA LEU A 73 -10.30 3.31 -6.23
C LEU A 73 -8.99 4.08 -6.19
N LEU A 74 -8.07 3.65 -5.33
CA LEU A 74 -6.71 4.15 -5.29
C LEU A 74 -5.81 3.10 -5.89
N SER A 75 -5.12 3.40 -6.99
CA SER A 75 -4.29 2.42 -7.67
C SER A 75 -3.09 3.02 -8.38
N GLY A 76 -1.98 2.31 -8.35
CA GLY A 76 -0.76 2.75 -9.01
C GLY A 76 0.33 1.70 -9.02
N MET A 77 1.34 1.96 -9.83
CA MET A 77 2.59 1.20 -9.83
C MET A 77 3.62 1.96 -9.02
N VAL A 78 4.20 1.31 -8.02
CA VAL A 78 5.30 1.86 -7.21
C VAL A 78 6.59 1.08 -7.45
N ARG A 79 7.72 1.79 -7.42
CA ARG A 79 9.05 1.19 -7.41
C ARG A 79 9.65 1.35 -6.02
N LEU A 80 9.96 0.22 -5.38
CA LEU A 80 10.53 0.17 -4.03
C LEU A 80 12.01 -0.19 -4.11
N ARG A 81 12.84 0.48 -3.31
CA ARG A 81 14.29 0.28 -3.23
C ARG A 81 14.60 -0.36 -1.90
N PHE A 82 14.75 -1.66 -1.91
CA PHE A 82 14.99 -2.44 -0.70
C PHE A 82 16.47 -2.60 -0.41
N THR A 83 16.79 -2.73 0.88
CA THR A 83 18.09 -3.20 1.36
C THR A 83 17.96 -4.61 1.95
N ASP A 84 19.07 -5.27 2.26
CA ASP A 84 19.08 -6.60 2.85
C ASP A 84 18.49 -6.68 4.26
N ALA A 85 18.23 -5.54 4.89
CA ALA A 85 17.67 -5.39 6.22
C ALA A 85 16.21 -4.87 6.23
N VAL A 86 15.43 -5.12 5.16
CA VAL A 86 13.99 -4.79 5.19
C VAL A 86 13.29 -5.65 6.24
N GLU A 87 12.82 -5.01 7.29
CA GLU A 87 12.13 -5.68 8.40
C GLU A 87 10.65 -5.89 8.07
N GLN A 88 10.04 -4.89 7.42
CA GLN A 88 8.61 -4.89 7.18
C GLN A 88 8.22 -4.03 5.99
N VAL A 89 7.20 -4.48 5.25
CA VAL A 89 6.43 -3.68 4.29
C VAL A 89 4.99 -3.59 4.76
N GLN A 90 4.39 -2.40 4.67
CA GLN A 90 3.06 -2.06 5.14
C GLN A 90 2.32 -1.23 4.09
N ILE A 91 1.00 -1.25 4.17
CA ILE A 91 0.13 -0.35 3.43
C ILE A 91 -0.66 0.50 4.42
N SER A 92 -0.71 1.79 4.14
CA SER A 92 -1.44 2.79 4.91
C SER A 92 -2.33 3.63 4.01
N LEU A 93 -3.40 4.18 4.59
CA LEU A 93 -4.10 5.34 4.04
C LEU A 93 -3.66 6.60 4.78
N ARG A 94 -3.61 7.74 4.07
CA ARG A 94 -3.53 9.06 4.70
C ARG A 94 -4.79 9.84 4.40
N LEU A 95 -5.43 10.33 5.46
CA LEU A 95 -6.69 11.08 5.39
C LEU A 95 -6.41 12.57 5.61
N ALA A 96 -7.10 13.44 4.88
CA ALA A 96 -6.97 14.88 5.03
C ALA A 96 -7.46 15.39 6.40
N ASP A 97 -8.52 14.78 6.94
CA ASP A 97 -9.19 15.23 8.16
C ASP A 97 -9.44 14.08 9.16
N ALA A 98 -9.48 14.39 10.45
CA ALA A 98 -9.65 13.41 11.53
C ALA A 98 -11.07 12.83 11.61
N SER A 99 -12.05 13.57 11.10
CA SER A 99 -13.47 13.18 11.02
C SER A 99 -13.77 12.31 9.80
N MET A 100 -12.78 12.06 8.92
CA MET A 100 -12.90 11.06 7.86
C MET A 100 -12.82 9.65 8.46
N THR A 101 -13.76 8.80 8.06
CA THR A 101 -13.79 7.37 8.37
C THR A 101 -13.53 6.57 7.11
N HIS A 102 -13.04 5.34 7.25
CA HIS A 102 -12.73 4.49 6.11
C HIS A 102 -13.01 3.02 6.38
N ILE A 103 -13.41 2.31 5.33
CA ILE A 103 -13.47 0.85 5.26
C ILE A 103 -12.72 0.44 4.00
N VAL A 104 -11.68 -0.37 4.16
CA VAL A 104 -10.98 -0.98 3.02
C VAL A 104 -11.74 -2.24 2.66
N GLU A 105 -12.44 -2.23 1.52
CA GLU A 105 -13.22 -3.39 1.06
C GLU A 105 -12.31 -4.41 0.37
N GLU A 106 -11.36 -3.92 -0.44
CA GLU A 106 -10.36 -4.73 -1.09
C GLU A 106 -8.99 -4.05 -1.08
N LEU A 107 -7.94 -4.87 -0.94
CA LEU A 107 -6.55 -4.43 -1.02
C LEU A 107 -5.70 -5.50 -1.69
N PHE A 108 -4.91 -5.09 -2.68
CA PHE A 108 -3.99 -5.95 -3.40
C PHE A 108 -2.61 -5.31 -3.49
N MET A 109 -1.58 -6.16 -3.41
CA MET A 109 -0.22 -5.80 -3.80
C MET A 109 0.38 -6.94 -4.58
N GLN A 110 0.84 -6.64 -5.78
CA GLN A 110 1.31 -7.64 -6.73
C GLN A 110 2.61 -7.18 -7.35
N ARG A 111 3.60 -8.06 -7.42
CA ARG A 111 4.84 -7.77 -8.15
C ARG A 111 4.55 -7.62 -9.64
N ARG A 112 5.07 -6.56 -10.26
CA ARG A 112 4.90 -6.30 -11.69
C ARG A 112 5.49 -7.47 -12.50
N GLY A 113 4.71 -7.96 -13.47
CA GLY A 113 5.11 -9.09 -14.33
C GLY A 113 4.85 -10.48 -13.73
N ALA A 114 4.39 -10.59 -12.47
CA ALA A 114 3.85 -11.84 -11.95
C ALA A 114 2.35 -11.96 -12.31
N ALA A 115 1.84 -13.19 -12.44
CA ALA A 115 0.40 -13.41 -12.52
C ALA A 115 -0.26 -13.12 -11.16
N LEU A 116 -1.49 -12.58 -11.16
CA LEU A 116 -2.20 -12.29 -9.91
C LEU A 116 -2.58 -13.61 -9.25
N ARG A 117 -2.12 -13.84 -8.02
CA ARG A 117 -2.48 -15.02 -7.25
C ARG A 117 -3.50 -14.64 -6.19
N PRO A 118 -4.38 -15.56 -5.75
CA PRO A 118 -5.30 -15.30 -4.63
C PRO A 118 -4.58 -14.79 -3.37
N GLY A 119 -3.34 -15.21 -3.16
CA GLY A 119 -2.51 -14.74 -2.05
C GLY A 119 -2.02 -13.28 -2.19
N ASP A 120 -2.16 -12.63 -3.33
CA ASP A 120 -1.74 -11.23 -3.50
C ASP A 120 -2.82 -10.25 -3.01
N LYS A 121 -4.01 -10.77 -2.71
CA LYS A 121 -5.09 -10.08 -2.00
C LYS A 121 -4.75 -10.05 -0.51
N LEU A 122 -4.58 -8.83 0.01
CA LEU A 122 -4.26 -8.57 1.41
C LEU A 122 -5.52 -8.41 2.26
N ILE A 123 -6.58 -7.84 1.70
CA ILE A 123 -7.89 -7.68 2.33
C ILE A 123 -8.98 -8.07 1.33
N SER A 124 -9.94 -8.87 1.79
CA SER A 124 -11.20 -9.19 1.13
C SER A 124 -12.29 -9.17 2.18
N ASN A 125 -13.13 -8.13 2.18
CA ASN A 125 -14.29 -8.06 3.07
C ASN A 125 -15.59 -8.55 2.39
N TYR A 126 -15.46 -9.29 1.30
CA TYR A 126 -16.50 -10.06 0.62
C TYR A 126 -16.25 -11.56 0.77
#